data_AF-A0A7S0XXD4-F1
#
_entry.id   AF-A0A7S0XXD4-F1
#
_cell.length_a   1.000
_cell.length_b   1.000
_cell.length_c   1.000
_cell.angle_alpha   90.00
_cell.angle_beta   90.00
_cell.angle_gamma   90.00
#
_symmetry.space_group_name_H-M   'P 1'
#
loop_
_entity.id
_entity.type
_entity.pdbx_description
1 polymer ?
#
loop_
_entity_poly.entity_id
_entity_poly.type
_entity_poly.pdbx_seq_one_letter_code
_entity_poly.pdbx_strand_id
1 'polypeptide(L)'
;GFTLPAGVVSATPQAKKAAKQNGIDLKSVSGTGLGGRITVDDVLAAAGKPIESVSKGSAPAASAPARESPELPDGAVPLSGMQSAVAKNMMATMESPSFQVSRSITTTKFDELYASLKPKGVTVSALLSKAVALTLEKHPIVNAHYDKATNSIVYHKNINVANAVAIDGGLITPVLQNCNLMDILSLSASWRDLVGKAKGGTLSPEEYNSGTFTVSNLGMFGVSSFGSLLPAGSGAILAIGGANPTVEVQGGKAVEVKKMEVTLTADHRHIYGADAALFLKDLADILENNVAEIVL
;
A
#
# COMPACT_ATOMS: atom_id res chain seq x y z
N GLY A 1 25.38 -25.03 38.47
CA GLY A 1 26.25 -23.92 38.90
C GLY A 1 27.57 -24.06 38.19
N PHE A 2 28.01 -23.02 37.48
CA PHE A 2 29.26 -23.04 36.72
C PHE A 2 30.29 -22.19 37.49
N THR A 3 31.24 -22.83 38.15
CA THR A 3 32.37 -22.16 38.83
C THR A 3 33.55 -22.08 37.87
N LEU A 4 34.06 -20.88 37.63
CA LEU A 4 35.22 -20.64 36.77
C LEU A 4 36.50 -21.19 37.42
N PRO A 5 37.48 -21.66 36.63
CA PRO A 5 38.75 -22.19 37.14
C PRO A 5 39.55 -21.10 37.90
N ALA A 6 40.25 -21.54 38.95
CA ALA A 6 40.97 -20.66 39.87
C ALA A 6 42.01 -19.80 39.12
N GLY A 7 41.85 -18.47 39.23
CA GLY A 7 42.75 -17.47 38.63
C GLY A 7 42.14 -16.65 37.48
N VAL A 8 40.98 -17.03 36.94
CA VAL A 8 40.30 -16.27 35.88
C VAL A 8 39.28 -15.31 36.49
N VAL A 9 39.56 -14.01 36.39
CA VAL A 9 38.65 -12.96 36.88
C VAL A 9 37.43 -12.85 35.96
N SER A 10 36.25 -13.15 36.50
CA SER A 10 34.95 -13.02 35.83
C SER A 10 34.55 -11.55 35.81
N ALA A 11 34.68 -10.88 34.67
CA ALA A 11 34.30 -9.47 34.51
C ALA A 11 33.62 -9.24 33.16
N THR A 12 32.63 -8.35 33.10
CA THR A 12 31.99 -7.98 31.81
C THR A 12 32.99 -7.25 30.90
N PRO A 13 32.84 -7.33 29.56
CA PRO A 13 33.77 -6.68 28.62
C PRO A 13 33.93 -5.18 28.86
N GLN A 14 32.84 -4.51 29.26
CA GLN A 14 32.84 -3.09 29.60
C GLN A 14 33.61 -2.82 30.91
N ALA A 15 33.50 -3.69 31.92
CA ALA A 15 34.23 -3.56 33.18
C ALA A 15 35.74 -3.71 32.98
N LYS A 16 36.18 -4.63 32.13
CA LYS A 16 37.60 -4.79 31.77
C LYS A 16 38.17 -3.53 31.08
N LYS A 17 37.36 -2.88 30.23
CA LYS A 17 37.74 -1.63 29.56
C LYS A 17 37.84 -0.47 30.55
N ALA A 18 36.87 -0.34 31.46
CA ALA A 18 36.86 0.68 32.51
C ALA A 18 38.05 0.54 33.48
N ALA A 19 38.41 -0.70 33.84
CA ALA A 19 39.52 -0.97 34.75
C ALA A 19 40.87 -0.59 34.14
N LYS A 20 41.08 -0.93 32.86
CA LYS A 20 42.28 -0.52 32.12
C LYS A 20 42.39 1.00 31.97
N GLN A 21 41.27 1.70 31.81
CA GLN A 21 41.25 3.16 31.67
C GLN A 21 41.48 3.92 32.98
N ASN A 22 41.08 3.34 34.12
CA ASN A 22 41.26 3.96 35.43
C ASN A 22 42.45 3.35 36.22
N GLY A 23 43.21 2.44 35.62
CA GLY A 23 44.43 1.86 36.21
C GLY A 23 44.17 0.89 37.38
N ILE A 24 43.04 0.19 37.39
CA ILE A 24 42.58 -0.64 38.51
C ILE A 24 42.80 -2.12 38.20
N ASP A 25 43.40 -2.85 39.15
CA ASP A 25 43.50 -4.31 39.05
C ASP A 25 42.16 -4.96 39.40
N LEU A 26 41.59 -5.69 38.44
CA LEU A 26 40.32 -6.40 38.61
C LEU A 26 40.39 -7.51 39.66
N LYS A 27 41.59 -7.99 40.04
CA LYS A 27 41.74 -8.98 41.11
C LYS A 27 41.44 -8.42 42.50
N SER A 28 41.58 -7.12 42.70
CA SER A 28 41.29 -6.45 43.97
C SER A 28 39.87 -5.88 44.05
N VAL A 29 39.04 -6.10 43.02
CA VAL A 29 37.66 -5.61 42.95
C VAL A 29 36.69 -6.75 43.19
N SER A 30 35.83 -6.62 44.21
CA SER A 30 34.77 -7.59 44.48
C SER A 30 33.59 -7.35 43.53
N GLY A 31 33.19 -8.37 42.77
CA GLY A 31 32.12 -8.25 41.78
C GLY A 31 30.74 -8.51 42.37
N THR A 32 29.80 -7.59 42.14
CA THR A 32 28.41 -7.70 42.65
C THR A 32 27.44 -8.31 41.64
N GLY A 33 27.88 -8.57 40.40
CA GLY A 33 27.06 -9.12 39.34
C GLY A 33 26.76 -10.62 39.48
N LEU A 34 25.82 -11.10 38.65
CA LEU A 34 25.32 -12.48 38.68
C LEU A 34 26.46 -13.52 38.63
N GLY A 35 26.56 -14.35 39.67
CA GLY A 35 27.64 -15.34 39.82
C GLY A 35 29.00 -14.77 40.26
N GLY A 36 29.02 -13.61 40.92
CA GLY A 36 30.24 -12.93 41.41
C GLY A 36 31.02 -12.21 40.30
N ARG A 37 30.34 -11.85 39.21
CA ARG A 37 30.97 -11.21 38.05
C ARG A 37 31.14 -9.72 38.30
N ILE A 38 32.33 -9.19 38.04
CA ILE A 38 32.65 -7.77 38.17
C ILE A 38 31.97 -6.99 37.05
N THR A 39 31.15 -6.01 37.44
CA THR A 39 30.45 -5.09 36.55
C THR A 39 31.21 -3.77 36.43
N VAL A 40 30.77 -2.88 35.54
CA VAL A 40 31.44 -1.58 35.32
C VAL A 40 31.37 -0.73 36.58
N ASP A 41 30.25 -0.82 37.30
CA ASP A 41 29.99 -0.03 38.50
C ASP A 41 30.92 -0.43 39.64
N ASP A 42 31.23 -1.73 39.78
CA ASP A 42 32.20 -2.24 40.78
C ASP A 42 33.62 -1.69 40.54
N VAL A 43 34.01 -1.49 39.28
CA VAL A 43 35.31 -0.94 38.91
C VAL A 43 35.38 0.56 39.15
N LEU A 44 34.30 1.28 38.86
CA LEU A 44 34.21 2.73 39.11
C LEU A 44 34.14 3.04 40.61
N ALA A 45 33.49 2.17 41.38
CA ALA A 45 33.48 2.18 42.84
C ALA A 45 34.88 2.06 43.45
N ALA A 46 35.66 1.08 42.99
CA ALA A 46 37.04 0.87 43.43
C ALA A 46 37.99 2.00 43.01
N ALA A 47 37.62 2.80 41.99
CA ALA A 47 38.39 3.95 41.52
C ALA A 47 38.34 5.17 42.46
N GLY A 48 37.60 5.09 43.58
CA GLY A 48 37.36 6.24 44.46
C GLY A 48 36.55 7.35 43.80
N LYS A 49 35.89 7.07 42.66
CA LYS A 49 34.90 7.96 42.07
C LYS A 49 33.58 7.72 42.80
N PRO A 50 32.88 8.78 43.26
CA PRO A 50 31.64 8.62 44.00
C PRO A 50 30.66 7.78 43.19
N ILE A 51 30.21 6.68 43.78
CA ILE A 51 29.11 5.87 43.27
C ILE A 51 27.85 6.66 43.60
N GLU A 52 27.16 7.19 42.60
CA GLU A 52 25.77 7.58 42.79
C GLU A 52 24.96 6.31 43.02
N SER A 53 24.73 5.99 44.29
CA SER A 53 23.67 5.10 44.69
C SER A 53 22.36 5.71 44.23
N VAL A 54 21.72 5.13 43.21
CA VAL A 54 20.30 5.37 42.95
C VAL A 54 19.47 4.66 44.03
N SER A 55 19.55 5.21 45.26
CA SER A 55 18.47 5.09 46.22
C SER A 55 17.28 5.85 45.66
N LYS A 56 16.12 5.22 45.67
CA LYS A 56 14.79 5.77 45.38
C LYS A 56 14.63 7.13 46.10
N GLY A 57 14.91 8.21 45.39
CA GLY A 57 14.84 9.58 45.87
C GLY A 57 14.58 10.46 44.67
N SER A 58 13.38 11.02 44.61
CA SER A 58 12.92 11.90 43.54
C SER A 58 13.75 13.18 43.53
N ALA A 59 14.73 13.24 42.63
CA ALA A 59 15.30 14.49 42.12
C ALA A 59 14.66 14.76 40.74
N PRO A 60 14.38 16.03 40.38
CA PRO A 60 13.62 16.34 39.17
C PRO A 60 14.43 15.93 37.95
N ALA A 61 13.99 14.87 37.28
CA ALA A 61 14.41 14.60 35.92
C ALA A 61 14.06 15.84 35.09
N ALA A 62 15.05 16.41 34.40
CA ALA A 62 14.78 17.32 33.30
C ALA A 62 13.80 16.60 32.37
N SER A 63 12.55 17.06 32.37
CA SER A 63 11.47 16.46 31.61
C SER A 63 11.85 16.53 30.14
N ALA A 64 12.28 15.41 29.57
CA ALA A 64 12.09 15.21 28.15
C ALA A 64 10.61 15.53 27.88
N PRO A 65 10.27 16.39 26.90
CA PRO A 65 8.89 16.78 26.68
C PRO A 65 8.07 15.51 26.57
N ALA A 66 7.11 15.36 27.48
CA ALA A 66 6.15 14.28 27.43
C ALA A 66 5.58 14.32 26.02
N ARG A 67 5.75 13.23 25.25
CA ARG A 67 5.01 13.09 24.00
C ARG A 67 3.54 13.13 24.41
N GLU A 68 2.89 14.27 24.18
CA GLU A 68 1.45 14.39 24.28
C GLU A 68 0.88 13.24 23.45
N SER A 69 0.28 12.28 24.14
CA SER A 69 -0.42 11.21 23.46
C SER A 69 -1.64 11.86 22.85
N PRO A 70 -1.87 11.74 21.52
CA PRO A 70 -3.01 12.37 20.90
C PRO A 70 -4.28 11.92 21.63
N GLU A 71 -5.09 12.88 22.08
CA GLU A 71 -6.38 12.58 22.69
C GLU A 71 -7.25 11.85 21.67
N LEU A 72 -7.72 10.66 22.05
CA LEU A 72 -8.65 9.90 21.24
C LEU A 72 -10.04 10.56 21.35
N PRO A 73 -10.76 10.75 20.24
CA PRO A 73 -12.11 11.29 20.29
C PRO A 73 -13.07 10.34 21.04
N ASP A 74 -13.99 10.91 21.82
CA ASP A 74 -15.07 10.21 22.53
C ASP A 74 -16.45 10.72 22.06
N GLY A 75 -17.46 9.84 22.06
CA GLY A 75 -18.82 10.16 21.62
C GLY A 75 -19.09 10.07 20.11
N ALA A 76 -20.26 10.55 19.69
CA ALA A 76 -20.74 10.45 18.31
C ALA A 76 -20.51 11.75 17.53
N VAL A 77 -19.87 11.66 16.36
CA VAL A 77 -19.71 12.76 15.41
C VAL A 77 -20.68 12.56 14.23
N PRO A 78 -21.57 13.51 13.94
CA PRO A 78 -22.47 13.42 12.79
C PRO A 78 -21.68 13.33 11.47
N LEU A 79 -22.14 12.46 10.56
CA LEU A 79 -21.57 12.36 9.23
C LEU A 79 -21.86 13.64 8.42
N SER A 80 -20.89 14.05 7.59
CA SER A 80 -21.14 15.06 6.56
C SER A 80 -22.14 14.53 5.52
N GLY A 81 -22.70 15.43 4.69
CA GLY A 81 -23.58 15.02 3.60
C GLY A 81 -22.92 14.06 2.61
N MET A 82 -21.63 14.29 2.31
CA MET A 82 -20.82 13.40 1.46
C MET A 82 -20.63 12.02 2.11
N GLN A 83 -20.25 11.97 3.39
CA GLN A 83 -20.07 10.72 4.11
C GLN A 83 -21.38 9.91 4.20
N SER A 84 -22.50 10.59 4.41
CA SER A 84 -23.83 9.97 4.40
C SER A 84 -24.19 9.39 3.02
N ALA A 85 -23.86 10.09 1.94
CA ALA A 85 -24.06 9.59 0.58
C ALA A 85 -23.19 8.37 0.27
N VAL A 86 -21.92 8.38 0.69
CA VAL A 86 -21.02 7.23 0.58
C VAL A 86 -21.58 6.04 1.35
N ALA A 87 -22.01 6.22 2.61
CA ALA A 87 -22.59 5.15 3.41
C ALA A 87 -23.80 4.51 2.72
N LYS A 88 -24.69 5.32 2.14
CA LYS A 88 -25.84 4.84 1.36
C LYS A 88 -25.40 4.04 0.12
N ASN A 89 -24.43 4.55 -0.63
CA ASN A 89 -23.93 3.88 -1.84
C ASN A 89 -23.23 2.55 -1.55
N MET A 90 -22.48 2.47 -0.44
CA MET A 90 -21.83 1.23 -0.01
C MET A 90 -22.84 0.14 0.38
N MET A 91 -23.97 0.51 0.96
CA MET A 91 -25.04 -0.45 1.23
C MET A 91 -25.67 -1.00 -0.06
N ALA A 92 -25.76 -0.19 -1.12
CA ALA A 92 -26.30 -0.64 -2.41
C ALA A 92 -25.42 -1.73 -3.08
N THR A 93 -24.12 -1.76 -2.81
CA THR A 93 -23.22 -2.82 -3.28
C THR A 93 -23.64 -4.22 -2.81
N MET A 94 -24.29 -4.32 -1.65
CA MET A 94 -24.72 -5.61 -1.09
C MET A 94 -25.80 -6.31 -1.93
N GLU A 95 -26.45 -5.60 -2.85
CA GLU A 95 -27.43 -6.18 -3.77
C GLU A 95 -26.80 -6.88 -4.99
N SER A 96 -25.48 -6.78 -5.16
CA SER A 96 -24.74 -7.41 -6.25
C SER A 96 -23.92 -8.57 -5.69
N PRO A 97 -24.35 -9.84 -5.91
CA PRO A 97 -23.57 -11.01 -5.52
C PRO A 97 -22.23 -10.98 -6.28
N SER A 98 -21.16 -10.61 -5.58
CA SER A 98 -19.86 -10.41 -6.19
C SER A 98 -18.87 -11.49 -5.77
N PHE A 99 -17.91 -11.75 -6.66
CA PHE A 99 -16.79 -12.66 -6.43
C PHE A 99 -15.49 -11.98 -6.81
N GLN A 100 -14.37 -12.52 -6.32
CA GLN A 100 -13.05 -11.95 -6.53
C GLN A 100 -12.12 -12.95 -7.23
N VAL A 101 -11.33 -12.44 -8.17
CA VAL A 101 -10.26 -13.19 -8.84
C VAL A 101 -9.00 -12.33 -8.79
N SER A 102 -7.90 -12.91 -8.31
CA SER A 102 -6.61 -12.23 -8.19
C SER A 102 -5.58 -12.81 -9.14
N ARG A 103 -4.67 -11.96 -9.62
CA ARG A 103 -3.53 -12.36 -10.44
C ARG A 103 -2.30 -11.54 -10.07
N SER A 104 -1.16 -12.21 -9.98
CA SER A 104 0.14 -11.56 -9.89
C SER A 104 0.68 -11.27 -11.29
N ILE A 105 1.19 -10.05 -11.49
CA ILE A 105 1.70 -9.52 -12.76
C ILE A 105 3.12 -9.04 -12.56
N THR A 106 4.05 -9.49 -13.40
CA THR A 106 5.44 -9.02 -13.40
C THR A 106 5.54 -7.63 -14.05
N THR A 107 6.15 -6.66 -13.37
CA THR A 107 6.10 -5.25 -13.82
C THR A 107 7.34 -4.77 -14.57
N THR A 108 8.34 -5.62 -14.83
CA THR A 108 9.64 -5.18 -15.36
C THR A 108 9.53 -4.27 -16.59
N LYS A 109 8.87 -4.72 -17.66
CA LYS A 109 8.71 -3.92 -18.89
C LYS A 109 7.80 -2.70 -18.68
N PHE A 110 6.79 -2.83 -17.83
CA PHE A 110 5.89 -1.73 -17.47
C PHE A 110 6.64 -0.61 -16.75
N ASP A 111 7.51 -0.96 -15.80
CA ASP A 111 8.33 -0.02 -15.04
C ASP A 111 9.35 0.69 -15.93
N GLU A 112 9.97 -0.02 -16.87
CA GLU A 112 10.86 0.54 -17.89
C GLU A 112 10.12 1.55 -18.80
N LEU A 113 8.94 1.16 -19.30
CA LEU A 113 8.10 2.05 -20.10
C LEU A 113 7.73 3.31 -19.29
N TYR A 114 7.22 3.13 -18.07
CA TYR A 114 6.84 4.25 -17.22
C TYR A 114 8.02 5.19 -16.95
N ALA A 115 9.22 4.65 -16.67
CA ALA A 115 10.42 5.46 -16.46
C ALA A 115 10.74 6.35 -17.66
N SER A 116 10.55 5.86 -18.89
CA SER A 116 10.76 6.62 -20.13
C SER A 116 9.71 7.73 -20.37
N LEU A 117 8.48 7.54 -19.88
CA LEU A 117 7.35 8.44 -20.09
C LEU A 117 7.16 9.45 -18.97
N LYS A 118 7.63 9.14 -17.75
CA LYS A 118 7.52 10.01 -16.58
C LYS A 118 8.05 11.43 -16.84
N PRO A 119 9.19 11.67 -17.51
CA PRO A 119 9.66 13.02 -17.85
C PRO A 119 8.70 13.80 -18.76
N LYS A 120 7.85 13.10 -19.52
CA LYS A 120 6.84 13.71 -20.40
C LYS A 120 5.53 14.00 -19.68
N GLY A 121 5.46 13.80 -18.35
CA GLY A 121 4.29 14.08 -17.53
C GLY A 121 3.24 12.97 -17.51
N VAL A 122 3.60 11.74 -17.91
CA VAL A 122 2.74 10.56 -17.80
C VAL A 122 2.70 10.05 -16.36
N THR A 123 1.52 9.63 -15.91
CA THR A 123 1.30 9.09 -14.57
C THR A 123 1.05 7.58 -14.62
N VAL A 124 1.38 6.87 -13.54
CA VAL A 124 1.10 5.42 -13.43
C VAL A 124 -0.40 5.14 -13.56
N SER A 125 -1.26 5.94 -12.92
CA SER A 125 -2.72 5.75 -12.99
C SER A 125 -3.27 5.90 -14.41
N ALA A 126 -2.78 6.87 -15.19
CA ALA A 126 -3.19 7.01 -16.58
C ALA A 126 -2.70 5.83 -17.44
N LEU A 127 -1.46 5.37 -17.21
CA LEU A 127 -0.89 4.22 -17.92
C LEU A 127 -1.65 2.92 -17.63
N LEU A 128 -1.98 2.68 -16.35
CA LEU A 128 -2.82 1.55 -15.93
C LEU A 128 -4.24 1.67 -16.48
N SER A 129 -4.85 2.86 -16.46
CA SER A 129 -6.19 3.10 -17.01
C SER A 129 -6.25 2.80 -18.50
N LYS A 130 -5.22 3.21 -19.27
CA LYS A 130 -5.11 2.89 -20.70
C LYS A 130 -4.96 1.38 -20.93
N ALA A 131 -4.09 0.70 -20.18
CA ALA A 131 -3.92 -0.75 -20.29
C ALA A 131 -5.24 -1.51 -19.98
N VAL A 132 -5.94 -1.10 -18.92
CA VAL A 132 -7.27 -1.62 -18.58
C VAL A 132 -8.26 -1.36 -19.71
N ALA A 133 -8.30 -0.15 -20.26
CA ALA A 133 -9.24 0.19 -21.34
C ALA A 133 -9.01 -0.62 -22.61
N LEU A 134 -7.76 -0.80 -23.04
CA LEU A 134 -7.40 -1.66 -24.17
C LEU A 134 -7.77 -3.13 -23.92
N THR A 135 -7.69 -3.58 -22.67
CA THR A 135 -8.15 -4.92 -22.29
C THR A 135 -9.67 -5.01 -22.36
N LEU A 136 -10.40 -4.00 -21.86
CA LEU A 136 -11.86 -3.97 -21.87
C LEU A 136 -12.46 -4.00 -23.29
N GLU A 137 -11.78 -3.44 -24.30
CA GLU A 137 -12.21 -3.57 -25.70
C GLU A 137 -12.33 -5.02 -26.15
N LYS A 138 -11.44 -5.88 -25.66
CA LYS A 138 -11.42 -7.33 -25.96
C LYS A 138 -12.42 -8.11 -25.08
N HIS A 139 -12.91 -7.49 -24.00
CA HIS A 139 -13.73 -8.11 -22.94
C HIS A 139 -14.99 -7.27 -22.64
N PRO A 140 -15.90 -7.07 -23.60
CA PRO A 140 -17.05 -6.17 -23.44
C PRO A 140 -18.00 -6.57 -22.31
N ILE A 141 -18.08 -7.87 -21.97
CA ILE A 141 -18.88 -8.37 -20.84
C ILE A 141 -18.39 -7.82 -19.49
N VAL A 142 -17.09 -7.58 -19.34
CA VAL A 142 -16.48 -7.05 -18.11
C VAL A 142 -16.73 -5.55 -17.96
N ASN A 143 -16.87 -4.83 -19.09
CA ASN A 143 -17.27 -3.42 -19.10
C ASN A 143 -18.78 -3.22 -19.00
N ALA A 144 -19.60 -4.27 -19.08
CA ALA A 144 -21.07 -4.23 -19.02
C ALA A 144 -21.58 -4.32 -17.58
N HIS A 145 -22.83 -3.94 -17.33
CA HIS A 145 -23.47 -4.14 -16.03
C HIS A 145 -24.79 -4.91 -16.14
N TYR A 146 -25.20 -5.55 -15.04
CA TYR A 146 -26.49 -6.19 -14.91
C TYR A 146 -27.55 -5.15 -14.49
N ASP A 147 -28.62 -5.02 -15.27
CA ASP A 147 -29.78 -4.20 -14.94
C ASP A 147 -30.88 -5.08 -14.34
N LYS A 148 -31.12 -4.87 -13.04
CA LYS A 148 -32.14 -5.59 -12.25
C LYS A 148 -33.57 -5.24 -12.67
N ALA A 149 -33.83 -4.02 -13.15
CA ALA A 149 -35.17 -3.59 -13.53
C ALA A 149 -35.63 -4.25 -14.84
N THR A 150 -34.71 -4.42 -15.78
CA THR A 150 -34.99 -5.06 -17.08
C THR A 150 -34.57 -6.53 -17.12
N ASN A 151 -33.90 -7.03 -16.09
CA ASN A 151 -33.29 -8.36 -16.03
C ASN A 151 -32.40 -8.65 -17.25
N SER A 152 -31.51 -7.72 -17.58
CA SER A 152 -30.69 -7.76 -18.79
C SER A 152 -29.25 -7.33 -18.54
N ILE A 153 -28.37 -7.65 -19.50
CA ILE A 153 -26.99 -7.16 -19.51
C ILE A 153 -26.94 -5.92 -20.38
N VAL A 154 -26.50 -4.80 -19.79
CA VAL A 154 -26.35 -3.53 -20.49
C VAL A 154 -24.89 -3.33 -20.87
N TYR A 155 -24.63 -3.42 -22.17
CA TYR A 155 -23.32 -3.17 -22.75
C TYR A 155 -23.10 -1.69 -23.02
N HIS A 156 -21.91 -1.20 -22.71
CA HIS A 156 -21.50 0.17 -23.01
C HIS A 156 -20.70 0.23 -24.31
N LYS A 157 -21.01 1.22 -25.16
CA LYS A 157 -20.25 1.47 -26.40
C LYS A 157 -18.90 2.15 -26.11
N ASN A 158 -18.81 2.88 -25.01
CA ASN A 158 -17.64 3.66 -24.62
C ASN A 158 -16.95 2.97 -23.43
N ILE A 159 -15.63 3.17 -23.32
CA ILE A 159 -14.83 2.66 -22.19
C ILE A 159 -14.36 3.85 -21.37
N ASN A 160 -15.06 4.10 -20.28
CA ASN A 160 -14.80 5.21 -19.38
C ASN A 160 -14.27 4.65 -18.06
N VAL A 161 -13.01 4.95 -17.73
CA VAL A 161 -12.34 4.39 -16.55
C VAL A 161 -12.42 5.40 -15.41
N ALA A 162 -13.29 5.10 -14.44
CA ALA A 162 -13.34 5.79 -13.16
C ALA A 162 -12.14 5.38 -12.30
N ASN A 163 -11.48 6.35 -11.69
CA ASN A 163 -10.32 6.11 -10.83
C ASN A 163 -10.61 6.61 -9.42
N ALA A 164 -10.51 5.73 -8.43
CA ALA A 164 -10.74 6.08 -7.03
C ALA A 164 -9.64 7.01 -6.50
N VAL A 165 -10.02 8.21 -6.04
CA VAL A 165 -9.12 9.22 -5.49
C VAL A 165 -9.57 9.60 -4.09
N ALA A 166 -8.66 9.47 -3.12
CA ALA A 166 -8.87 9.96 -1.77
C ALA A 166 -8.86 11.50 -1.75
N ILE A 167 -9.83 12.07 -1.06
CA ILE A 167 -9.98 13.51 -0.80
C ILE A 167 -10.20 13.74 0.69
N ASP A 168 -10.11 14.98 1.15
CA ASP A 168 -10.36 15.30 2.55
C ASP A 168 -11.78 14.88 2.96
N GLY A 169 -11.86 13.96 3.92
CA GLY A 169 -13.13 13.46 4.47
C GLY A 169 -13.86 12.43 3.62
N GLY A 170 -13.30 11.93 2.51
CA GLY A 170 -13.98 10.94 1.67
C GLY A 170 -13.22 10.41 0.46
N LEU A 171 -13.99 9.90 -0.50
CA LEU A 171 -13.52 9.31 -1.76
C LEU A 171 -14.37 9.86 -2.90
N ILE A 172 -13.73 10.17 -4.03
CA ILE A 172 -14.42 10.50 -5.28
C ILE A 172 -13.77 9.75 -6.45
N THR A 173 -14.53 9.52 -7.52
CA THR A 173 -14.12 8.71 -8.67
C THR A 173 -14.15 9.51 -9.97
N PRO A 174 -13.20 10.43 -10.20
CA PRO A 174 -13.06 11.08 -11.49
C PRO A 174 -12.91 10.06 -12.63
N VAL A 175 -13.51 10.38 -13.77
CA VAL A 175 -13.66 9.49 -14.92
C VAL A 175 -12.82 9.98 -16.08
N LEU A 176 -11.91 9.12 -16.55
CA LEU A 176 -11.26 9.28 -17.84
C LEU A 176 -12.18 8.71 -18.92
N GLN A 177 -12.73 9.56 -19.78
CA GLN A 177 -13.65 9.15 -20.83
C GLN A 177 -12.90 8.58 -22.05
N ASN A 178 -13.49 7.57 -22.71
CA ASN A 178 -12.97 6.96 -23.93
C ASN A 178 -11.48 6.61 -23.86
N CYS A 179 -11.07 6.02 -22.72
CA CYS A 179 -9.66 5.77 -22.40
C CYS A 179 -8.92 4.98 -23.49
N ASN A 180 -9.62 4.07 -24.14
CA ASN A 180 -9.10 3.25 -25.23
C ASN A 180 -8.70 4.09 -26.45
N LEU A 181 -9.42 5.16 -26.75
CA LEU A 181 -9.23 6.00 -27.95
C LEU A 181 -8.23 7.15 -27.75
N MET A 182 -7.93 7.52 -26.51
CA MET A 182 -7.04 8.65 -26.22
C MET A 182 -5.57 8.23 -26.26
N ASP A 183 -4.71 9.08 -26.81
CA ASP A 183 -3.26 8.90 -26.69
C ASP A 183 -2.81 9.10 -25.22
N ILE A 184 -1.69 8.47 -24.85
CA ILE A 184 -1.23 8.43 -23.46
C ILE A 184 -0.87 9.80 -22.86
N LEU A 185 -0.42 10.76 -23.69
CA LEU A 185 -0.04 12.09 -23.22
C LEU A 185 -1.28 12.93 -22.91
N SER A 186 -2.27 12.91 -23.82
CA SER A 186 -3.57 13.54 -23.61
C SER A 186 -4.29 12.93 -22.40
N LEU A 187 -4.33 11.59 -22.31
CA LEU A 187 -4.95 10.90 -21.18
C LEU A 187 -4.30 11.29 -19.84
N SER A 188 -2.96 11.39 -19.81
CA SER A 188 -2.24 11.84 -18.61
C SER A 188 -2.48 13.31 -18.27
N ALA A 189 -2.68 14.16 -19.27
CA ALA A 189 -3.05 15.56 -19.06
C ALA A 189 -4.46 15.70 -18.48
N SER A 190 -5.44 14.99 -19.07
CA SER A 190 -6.80 14.92 -18.54
C SER A 190 -6.83 14.36 -17.12
N TRP A 191 -6.03 13.32 -16.83
CA TRP A 191 -5.95 12.77 -15.48
C TRP A 191 -5.47 13.79 -14.45
N ARG A 192 -4.43 14.58 -14.78
CA ARG A 192 -3.91 15.63 -13.89
C ARG A 192 -4.97 16.71 -13.61
N ASP A 193 -5.70 17.14 -14.63
CA ASP A 193 -6.79 18.11 -14.48
C ASP A 193 -7.90 17.56 -13.57
N LEU A 194 -8.36 16.34 -13.83
CA LEU A 194 -9.38 15.66 -13.03
C LEU A 194 -8.96 15.48 -11.57
N VAL A 195 -7.71 15.13 -11.29
CA VAL A 195 -7.18 15.04 -9.92
C VAL A 195 -7.17 16.42 -9.25
N GLY A 196 -6.81 17.47 -9.97
CA GLY A 196 -6.86 18.84 -9.48
C GLY A 196 -8.28 19.25 -9.09
N LYS A 197 -9.26 19.02 -9.98
CA LYS A 197 -10.68 19.27 -9.74
C LYS A 197 -11.24 18.42 -8.60
N ALA A 198 -10.85 17.15 -8.50
CA ALA A 198 -11.27 16.24 -7.44
C ALA A 198 -10.86 16.79 -6.06
N LYS A 199 -9.59 17.18 -5.92
CA LYS A 199 -9.07 17.77 -4.68
C LYS A 199 -9.66 19.15 -4.39
N GLY A 200 -9.96 19.93 -5.43
CA GLY A 200 -10.60 21.24 -5.32
C GLY A 200 -12.12 21.20 -5.12
N GLY A 201 -12.77 20.03 -5.22
CA GLY A 201 -14.23 19.90 -5.14
C GLY A 201 -14.98 20.53 -6.32
N THR A 202 -14.34 20.65 -7.49
CA THR A 202 -14.87 21.35 -8.68
C THR A 202 -15.16 20.41 -9.86
N LEU A 203 -15.21 19.09 -9.63
CA LEU A 203 -15.65 18.14 -10.65
C LEU A 203 -17.11 18.39 -11.01
N SER A 204 -17.40 18.44 -12.30
CA SER A 204 -18.76 18.42 -12.82
C SER A 204 -19.39 17.03 -12.63
N PRO A 205 -20.73 16.93 -12.57
CA PRO A 205 -21.44 15.66 -12.46
C PRO A 205 -21.06 14.61 -13.50
N GLU A 206 -20.78 15.04 -14.72
CA GLU A 206 -20.38 14.15 -15.81
C GLU A 206 -19.00 13.54 -15.57
N GLU A 207 -18.08 14.29 -14.96
CA GLU A 207 -16.71 13.85 -14.69
C GLU A 207 -16.60 12.81 -13.57
N TYR A 208 -17.66 12.52 -12.80
CA TYR A 208 -17.65 11.46 -11.78
C TYR A 208 -18.78 10.42 -11.89
N ASN A 209 -19.82 10.64 -12.72
CA ASN A 209 -20.93 9.69 -12.89
C ASN A 209 -20.89 8.90 -14.22
N SER A 210 -19.95 9.20 -15.12
CA SER A 210 -19.89 8.59 -16.47
C SER A 210 -19.06 7.31 -16.57
N GLY A 211 -18.55 6.79 -15.45
CA GLY A 211 -17.67 5.62 -15.43
C GLY A 211 -18.40 4.33 -15.80
N THR A 212 -17.78 3.52 -16.66
CA THR A 212 -18.27 2.17 -17.03
C THR A 212 -17.47 1.06 -16.33
N PHE A 213 -16.23 1.37 -15.95
CA PHE A 213 -15.35 0.49 -15.18
C PHE A 213 -14.59 1.29 -14.13
N THR A 214 -14.30 0.69 -12.98
CA THR A 214 -13.59 1.37 -11.89
C THR A 214 -12.22 0.73 -11.62
N VAL A 215 -11.20 1.58 -11.46
CA VAL A 215 -9.86 1.21 -10.97
C VAL A 215 -9.64 1.84 -9.60
N SER A 216 -9.18 1.03 -8.65
CA SER A 216 -8.74 1.47 -7.33
C SER A 216 -7.28 1.08 -7.15
N ASN A 217 -6.40 2.06 -7.04
CA ASN A 217 -4.95 1.82 -6.92
C ASN A 217 -4.44 2.30 -5.56
N LEU A 218 -4.04 1.35 -4.72
CA LEU A 218 -3.45 1.62 -3.41
C LEU A 218 -1.96 1.26 -3.34
N GLY A 219 -1.33 0.97 -4.49
CA GLY A 219 0.08 0.60 -4.52
C GLY A 219 1.02 1.69 -4.00
N MET A 220 0.63 2.96 -4.13
CA MET A 220 1.40 4.08 -3.56
C MET A 220 1.39 4.14 -2.02
N PHE A 221 0.46 3.44 -1.38
CA PHE A 221 0.36 3.32 0.08
C PHE A 221 1.04 2.05 0.62
N GLY A 222 1.73 1.28 -0.23
CA GLY A 222 2.40 0.04 0.17
C GLY A 222 1.47 -1.14 0.41
N VAL A 223 0.21 -1.06 -0.03
CA VAL A 223 -0.75 -2.18 0.05
C VAL A 223 -0.35 -3.24 -0.97
N SER A 224 -0.10 -4.47 -0.53
CA SER A 224 0.29 -5.58 -1.44
C SER A 224 -0.88 -6.07 -2.28
N SER A 225 -2.05 -6.26 -1.66
CA SER A 225 -3.28 -6.70 -2.31
C SER A 225 -4.50 -6.30 -1.46
N PHE A 226 -5.63 -6.09 -2.12
CA PHE A 226 -6.90 -5.81 -1.47
C PHE A 226 -8.07 -6.13 -2.40
N GLY A 227 -9.23 -6.43 -1.84
CA GLY A 227 -10.50 -6.48 -2.57
C GLY A 227 -11.21 -5.13 -2.47
N SER A 228 -11.92 -4.73 -3.51
CA SER A 228 -12.78 -3.54 -3.50
C SER A 228 -14.25 -3.93 -3.46
N LEU A 229 -15.08 -3.14 -2.78
CA LEU A 229 -16.53 -3.26 -2.92
C LEU A 229 -16.93 -2.83 -4.33
N LEU A 230 -17.77 -3.64 -4.99
CA LEU A 230 -18.26 -3.37 -6.35
C LEU A 230 -19.18 -2.13 -6.34
N PRO A 231 -18.86 -1.05 -7.06
CA PRO A 231 -19.76 0.10 -7.15
C PRO A 231 -21.12 -0.32 -7.74
N ALA A 232 -22.21 0.16 -7.14
CA ALA A 232 -23.54 -0.11 -7.66
C ALA A 232 -23.67 0.38 -9.12
N GLY A 233 -24.25 -0.45 -9.99
CA GLY A 233 -24.38 -0.15 -11.41
C GLY A 233 -23.11 -0.40 -12.25
N SER A 234 -22.04 -0.91 -11.66
CA SER A 234 -20.85 -1.40 -12.39
C SER A 234 -20.83 -2.92 -12.46
N GLY A 235 -20.28 -3.48 -13.54
CA GLY A 235 -20.06 -4.92 -13.63
C GLY A 235 -18.83 -5.40 -12.87
N ALA A 236 -17.77 -4.59 -12.86
CA ALA A 236 -16.52 -4.94 -12.19
C ALA A 236 -15.72 -3.74 -11.70
N ILE A 237 -14.81 -4.00 -10.76
CA ILE A 237 -13.80 -3.06 -10.24
C ILE A 237 -12.46 -3.78 -10.11
N LEU A 238 -11.38 -3.11 -10.51
CA LEU A 238 -10.02 -3.62 -10.39
C LEU A 238 -9.26 -2.93 -9.25
N ALA A 239 -8.90 -3.70 -8.24
CA ALA A 239 -8.00 -3.29 -7.18
C ALA A 239 -6.54 -3.57 -7.59
N ILE A 240 -5.66 -2.57 -7.43
CA ILE A 240 -4.25 -2.64 -7.83
C ILE A 240 -3.36 -2.38 -6.60
N GLY A 241 -2.58 -3.38 -6.22
CA GLY A 241 -1.58 -3.29 -5.16
C GLY A 241 -0.26 -2.69 -5.63
N GLY A 242 0.71 -2.62 -4.71
CA GLY A 242 2.06 -2.13 -4.97
C GLY A 242 2.92 -3.21 -5.63
N ALA A 243 3.83 -2.78 -6.50
CA ALA A 243 4.85 -3.66 -7.07
C ALA A 243 5.94 -3.95 -6.04
N ASN A 244 6.02 -5.20 -5.58
CA ASN A 244 6.96 -5.64 -4.55
C ASN A 244 8.04 -6.58 -5.14
N PRO A 245 9.31 -6.49 -4.68
CA PRO A 245 10.33 -7.46 -5.04
C PRO A 245 9.94 -8.88 -4.63
N THR A 246 10.15 -9.84 -5.53
CA THR A 246 9.88 -11.27 -5.37
C THR A 246 11.01 -12.05 -6.01
N VAL A 247 11.42 -13.17 -5.42
CA VAL A 247 12.42 -14.05 -6.03
C VAL A 247 11.71 -15.16 -6.81
N GLU A 248 12.07 -15.32 -8.08
CA GLU A 248 11.60 -16.39 -8.95
C GLU A 248 12.74 -17.22 -9.50
N VAL A 249 12.45 -18.47 -9.88
CA VAL A 249 13.43 -19.33 -10.55
C VAL A 249 13.21 -19.23 -12.06
N GLN A 250 14.16 -18.61 -12.76
CA GLN A 250 14.17 -18.52 -14.22
C GLN A 250 15.43 -19.22 -14.75
N GLY A 251 15.25 -20.23 -15.61
CA GLY A 251 16.36 -21.01 -16.16
C GLY A 251 17.25 -21.67 -15.10
N GLY A 252 16.68 -22.06 -13.95
CA GLY A 252 17.41 -22.66 -12.83
C GLY A 252 18.17 -21.68 -11.94
N LYS A 253 18.05 -20.36 -12.17
CA LYS A 253 18.67 -19.31 -11.33
C LYS A 253 17.59 -18.52 -10.58
N ALA A 254 17.89 -18.18 -9.33
CA ALA A 254 17.09 -17.22 -8.58
C ALA A 254 17.29 -15.82 -9.17
N VAL A 255 16.20 -15.20 -9.59
CA VAL A 255 16.15 -13.86 -10.16
C VAL A 255 15.15 -13.04 -9.35
N GLU A 256 15.56 -11.85 -8.94
CA GLU A 256 14.65 -10.88 -8.32
C GLU A 256 13.82 -10.19 -9.40
N VAL A 257 12.49 -10.24 -9.27
CA VAL A 257 11.52 -9.57 -10.15
C VAL A 257 10.53 -8.79 -9.31
N LYS A 258 10.00 -7.69 -9.84
CA LYS A 258 8.89 -6.98 -9.18
C LYS A 258 7.56 -7.52 -9.63
N LYS A 259 6.65 -7.72 -8.68
CA LYS A 259 5.30 -8.21 -8.92
C LYS A 259 4.27 -7.31 -8.30
N MET A 260 3.27 -6.98 -9.10
CA MET A 260 2.07 -6.25 -8.70
C MET A 260 0.91 -7.25 -8.65
N GLU A 261 0.16 -7.25 -7.55
CA GLU A 261 -1.05 -8.06 -7.46
C GLU A 261 -2.27 -7.21 -7.83
N VAL A 262 -3.10 -7.75 -8.71
CA VAL A 262 -4.37 -7.16 -9.09
C VAL A 262 -5.51 -8.08 -8.67
N THR A 263 -6.60 -7.51 -8.16
CA THR A 263 -7.80 -8.24 -7.74
C THR A 263 -9.02 -7.64 -8.42
N LEU A 264 -9.65 -8.42 -9.30
CA LEU A 264 -10.91 -8.05 -9.93
C LEU A 264 -12.06 -8.49 -9.02
N THR A 265 -12.93 -7.57 -8.64
CA THR A 265 -14.24 -7.89 -8.04
C THR A 265 -15.30 -7.71 -9.11
N ALA A 266 -16.12 -8.73 -9.35
CA ALA A 266 -17.09 -8.74 -10.43
C ALA A 266 -18.47 -9.21 -9.97
N ASP A 267 -19.53 -8.70 -10.62
CA ASP A 267 -20.91 -9.13 -10.42
C ASP A 267 -21.12 -10.52 -11.01
N HIS A 268 -21.37 -11.50 -10.15
CA HIS A 268 -21.47 -12.90 -10.56
C HIS A 268 -22.82 -13.26 -11.22
N ARG A 269 -23.73 -12.29 -11.37
CA ARG A 269 -24.98 -12.50 -12.12
C ARG A 269 -24.75 -12.56 -13.62
N HIS A 270 -23.72 -11.91 -14.15
CA HIS A 270 -23.41 -11.92 -15.59
C HIS A 270 -21.94 -12.15 -15.94
N ILE A 271 -20.99 -11.84 -15.04
CA ILE A 271 -19.57 -12.14 -15.25
C ILE A 271 -19.24 -13.45 -14.54
N TYR A 272 -18.67 -14.39 -15.28
CA TYR A 272 -18.27 -15.69 -14.73
C TYR A 272 -16.75 -15.80 -14.56
N GLY A 273 -16.32 -16.85 -13.88
CA GLY A 273 -14.90 -17.07 -13.57
C GLY A 273 -14.00 -17.11 -14.81
N ALA A 274 -14.49 -17.65 -15.93
CA ALA A 274 -13.76 -17.67 -17.19
C ALA A 274 -13.57 -16.26 -17.78
N ASP A 275 -14.61 -15.41 -17.76
CA ASP A 275 -14.54 -14.03 -18.25
C ASP A 275 -13.51 -13.22 -17.44
N ALA A 276 -13.57 -13.33 -16.10
CA ALA A 276 -12.62 -12.68 -15.20
C ALA A 276 -11.18 -13.17 -15.43
N ALA A 277 -10.99 -14.48 -15.56
CA ALA A 277 -9.66 -15.07 -15.77
C ALA A 277 -9.05 -14.67 -17.12
N LEU A 278 -9.85 -14.62 -18.19
CA LEU A 278 -9.40 -14.19 -19.51
C LEU A 278 -9.08 -12.69 -19.54
N PHE A 279 -9.90 -11.85 -18.92
CA PHE A 279 -9.61 -10.43 -18.76
C PHE A 279 -8.28 -10.21 -18.02
N LEU A 280 -8.08 -10.84 -16.87
CA LEU A 280 -6.84 -10.71 -16.11
C LEU A 280 -5.64 -11.30 -16.86
N LYS A 281 -5.84 -12.33 -17.68
CA LYS A 281 -4.80 -12.88 -18.56
C LYS A 281 -4.34 -11.87 -19.60
N ASP A 282 -5.27 -11.25 -20.30
CA ASP A 282 -4.91 -10.33 -21.37
C ASP A 282 -4.38 -9.01 -20.82
N LEU A 283 -4.88 -8.55 -19.67
CA LEU A 283 -4.29 -7.43 -18.94
C LEU A 283 -2.85 -7.71 -18.52
N ALA A 284 -2.58 -8.91 -17.97
CA ALA A 284 -1.23 -9.30 -17.60
C ALA A 284 -0.30 -9.35 -18.82
N ASP A 285 -0.76 -9.87 -19.96
CA ASP A 285 0.04 -9.91 -21.18
C ASP A 285 0.36 -8.50 -21.72
N ILE A 286 -0.59 -7.56 -21.66
CA ILE A 286 -0.34 -6.15 -22.00
C ILE A 286 0.75 -5.54 -21.09
N LEU A 287 0.69 -5.79 -19.78
CA LEU A 287 1.62 -5.22 -18.80
C LEU A 287 2.99 -5.92 -18.77
N GLU A 288 3.06 -7.21 -19.07
CA GLU A 288 4.28 -8.03 -19.04
C GLU A 288 5.00 -8.03 -20.39
N ASN A 289 4.26 -8.04 -21.50
CA ASN A 289 4.81 -8.33 -22.82
C ASN A 289 4.54 -7.26 -23.87
N ASN A 290 3.33 -6.71 -23.91
CA ASN A 290 2.89 -5.81 -24.99
C ASN A 290 2.73 -4.35 -24.52
N VAL A 291 3.63 -3.87 -23.65
CA VAL A 291 3.54 -2.53 -23.06
C VAL A 291 3.55 -1.41 -24.10
N ALA A 292 4.09 -1.67 -25.30
CA ALA A 292 4.06 -0.74 -26.42
C ALA A 292 2.64 -0.44 -26.94
N GLU A 293 1.67 -1.34 -26.75
CA GLU A 293 0.27 -1.09 -27.10
C GLU A 293 -0.34 0.05 -26.26
N ILE A 294 0.16 0.27 -25.04
CA ILE A 294 -0.36 1.29 -24.11
C ILE A 294 -0.07 2.71 -24.61
N VAL A 295 0.98 2.90 -25.42
CA VAL A 295 1.39 4.22 -25.91
C VAL A 295 0.82 4.58 -27.29
N LEU A 296 0.09 3.64 -27.92
CA LEU A 296 -0.66 3.86 -29.16
C LEU A 296 -1.94 4.65 -28.89
#